data_AF-Q86ZQ8-F1
#
_entry.id   AF-Q86ZQ8-F1
#
_cell.length_a   1.000
_cell.length_b   1.000
_cell.length_c   1.000
_cell.angle_alpha   90.00
_cell.angle_beta   90.00
_cell.angle_gamma   90.00
#
_symmetry.space_group_name_H-M   'P 1'
#
loop_
_entity.id
_entity.type
_entity.pdbx_description
1 polymer ?
#
loop_
_entity_poly.entity_id
_entity_poly.type
_entity_poly.pdbx_seq_one_letter_code
_entity_poly.pdbx_strand_id
1 'polypeptide(L)' 'AYILYRRDRHTLVKQSEPHLSNNEVSQVLGKAWNAEPPEVRQRYKEMSEKIKKALLERHP' A
#
# COMPACT_ATOMS: atom_id res chain seq x y z
N ALA A 1 6.05 -3.27 1.14
CA ALA A 1 4.90 -3.71 0.33
C ALA A 1 3.60 -2.98 0.72
N TYR A 2 3.02 -3.21 1.92
CA TYR A 2 1.71 -2.64 2.31
C TYR A 2 1.63 -1.10 2.26
N ILE A 3 2.70 -0.38 2.61
CA ILE A 3 2.68 1.10 2.58
C ILE A 3 2.43 1.64 1.17
N LEU A 4 3.03 1.03 0.14
CA LEU A 4 2.78 1.40 -1.27
C LEU A 4 1.34 1.08 -1.67
N TYR A 5 0.85 -0.11 -1.30
CA TYR A 5 -0.53 -0.52 -1.53
C TYR A 5 -1.54 0.45 -0.90
N ARG A 6 -1.31 0.83 0.36
CA ARG A 6 -2.14 1.79 1.09
C ARG A 6 -2.12 3.14 0.40
N ARG A 7 -0.93 3.66 0.06
CA ARG A 7 -0.79 4.96 -0.62
C ARG A 7 -1.60 5.01 -1.91
N ASP A 8 -1.51 3.96 -2.73
CA ASP A 8 -2.17 3.93 -4.05
C ASP A 8 -3.71 3.89 -3.93
N ARG A 9 -4.26 3.29 -2.85
CA ARG A 9 -5.72 3.08 -2.68
C ARG A 9 -6.38 4.02 -1.67
N HIS A 10 -5.60 4.72 -0.85
CA HIS A 10 -6.13 5.58 0.21
C HIS A 10 -7.09 6.64 -0.34
N THR A 11 -6.66 7.35 -1.40
CA THR A 11 -7.49 8.37 -2.05
C THR A 11 -8.82 7.80 -2.53
N LEU A 12 -8.81 6.61 -3.15
CA LEU A 12 -10.02 5.97 -3.64
C LEU A 12 -11.00 5.66 -2.49
N VAL A 13 -10.52 5.05 -1.41
CA VAL A 13 -11.36 4.75 -0.24
C VAL A 13 -11.89 6.03 0.39
N LYS A 14 -11.07 7.08 0.49
CA LYS A 14 -11.48 8.36 1.08
C LYS A 14 -12.45 9.13 0.19
N GLN A 15 -12.41 8.93 -1.13
CA GLN A 15 -13.38 9.51 -2.06
C GLN A 15 -14.73 8.79 -2.01
N SER A 16 -14.72 7.45 -1.95
CA SER A 16 -15.94 6.66 -1.84
C SER A 16 -16.59 6.79 -0.45
N GLU A 17 -15.78 6.88 0.59
CA GLU A 17 -16.22 6.95 1.99
C GLU A 17 -15.57 8.14 2.72
N PRO A 18 -15.97 9.40 2.40
CA PRO A 18 -15.33 10.60 2.95
C PRO A 18 -15.44 10.74 4.46
N HIS A 19 -16.43 10.09 5.07
CA HIS A 19 -16.69 10.14 6.50
C HIS A 19 -15.72 9.27 7.32
N LEU A 20 -15.06 8.28 6.71
CA LEU A 20 -14.15 7.39 7.43
C LEU A 20 -12.94 8.14 7.96
N SER A 21 -12.63 7.95 9.24
CA SER A 21 -11.37 8.41 9.83
C SER A 21 -10.18 7.71 9.18
N ASN A 22 -8.99 8.29 9.36
CA ASN A 22 -7.77 7.71 8.81
C ASN A 22 -7.44 6.33 9.44
N ASN A 23 -7.89 6.09 10.68
CA ASN A 23 -7.78 4.79 11.33
C ASN A 23 -8.69 3.76 10.66
N GLU A 24 -9.95 4.11 10.40
CA GLU A 24 -10.90 3.23 9.72
C GLU A 24 -10.45 2.89 8.30
N VAL A 25 -9.94 3.88 7.54
CA VAL A 25 -9.34 3.63 6.22
C VAL A 25 -8.15 2.65 6.33
N SER A 26 -7.35 2.75 7.39
CA SER A 26 -6.24 1.81 7.62
C SER A 26 -6.72 0.39 7.91
N GLN A 27 -7.82 0.24 8.66
CA GLN A 27 -8.41 -1.07 8.94
C GLN A 27 -9.03 -1.69 7.68
N VAL A 28 -9.75 -0.91 6.89
CA VAL A 28 -10.33 -1.36 5.60
C VAL A 28 -9.22 -1.82 4.66
N LEU A 29 -8.20 -1.00 4.44
CA LEU A 29 -7.10 -1.35 3.54
C LEU A 29 -6.23 -2.50 4.08
N GLY A 30 -6.11 -2.65 5.40
CA GLY A 30 -5.43 -3.79 6.02
C GLY A 30 -6.15 -5.10 5.77
N LYS A 31 -7.49 -5.10 5.91
CA LYS A 31 -8.33 -6.26 5.56
C LYS A 31 -8.24 -6.58 4.07
N ALA A 32 -8.36 -5.57 3.21
CA ALA A 32 -8.23 -5.74 1.75
C ALA A 32 -6.87 -6.34 1.39
N TRP A 33 -5.77 -5.81 1.92
CA TRP A 33 -4.42 -6.33 1.70
C TRP A 33 -4.27 -7.81 2.07
N ASN A 34 -4.87 -8.25 3.18
CA ASN A 34 -4.81 -9.65 3.60
C ASN A 34 -5.62 -10.58 2.69
N ALA A 35 -6.66 -10.04 2.05
CA ALA A 35 -7.50 -10.76 1.08
C ALA A 35 -6.97 -10.69 -0.37
N GLU A 36 -5.99 -9.82 -0.65
CA GLU A 36 -5.43 -9.69 -1.99
C GLU A 36 -4.73 -10.99 -2.45
N PRO A 37 -4.84 -11.34 -3.74
CA PRO A 37 -4.15 -12.47 -4.31
C PRO A 37 -2.63 -12.40 -4.08
N PRO A 38 -1.95 -13.56 -3.97
CA PRO A 38 -0.49 -13.62 -3.82
C PRO A 38 0.26 -12.80 -4.87
N GLU A 39 -0.22 -12.78 -6.11
CA GLU A 39 0.41 -12.09 -7.24
C GLU A 39 0.41 -10.57 -7.04
N VAL A 40 -0.70 -10.01 -6.53
CA VAL A 40 -0.81 -8.59 -6.20
C VAL A 40 0.15 -8.24 -5.07
N ARG A 41 0.17 -9.05 -4.02
CA ARG A 41 1.06 -8.82 -2.87
C ARG A 41 2.54 -8.90 -3.27
N GLN A 42 2.89 -9.85 -4.14
CA GLN A 42 4.23 -10.04 -4.69
C GLN A 42 4.65 -8.84 -5.55
N ARG A 43 3.78 -8.33 -6.44
CA ARG A 43 4.06 -7.11 -7.22
C ARG A 43 4.40 -5.92 -6.32
N TYR A 44 3.64 -5.71 -5.24
CA TYR A 44 3.92 -4.64 -4.27
C TYR A 44 5.20 -4.87 -3.47
N LYS A 45 5.60 -6.12 -3.25
CA LYS A 45 6.88 -6.47 -2.63
C LYS A 45 8.04 -6.10 -3.56
N GLU A 46 7.99 -6.50 -4.82
CA GLU A 46 9.02 -6.18 -5.82
C GLU A 46 9.19 -4.67 -6.02
N MET A 47 8.08 -3.92 -6.09
CA MET A 47 8.16 -2.45 -6.16
C MET A 47 8.85 -1.86 -4.92
N SER A 48 8.55 -2.38 -3.73
CA SER A 48 9.18 -1.95 -2.48
C SER A 48 10.68 -2.24 -2.47
N GLU A 49 11.10 -3.40 -2.98
CA GLU A 49 12.51 -3.78 -3.07
C GLU A 49 13.27 -2.93 -4.09
N LYS A 50 12.67 -2.65 -5.26
CA LYS A 50 13.24 -1.74 -6.26
C LYS A 50 13.47 -0.34 -5.70
N ILE A 51 12.49 0.22 -4.99
CA ILE A 51 12.64 1.53 -4.34
C ILE A 51 13.75 1.51 -3.29
N LYS A 52 13.79 0.46 -2.44
CA LYS A 52 14.84 0.32 -1.43
C LYS A 52 16.23 0.24 -2.07
N LYS A 53 16.39 -0.53 -3.13
CA LYS A 53 17.65 -0.68 -3.87
C LYS A 53 18.09 0.66 -4.46
N ALA A 54 17.21 1.34 -5.17
CA ALA A 54 17.51 2.64 -5.77
C ALA A 54 17.87 3.71 -4.72
N LEU A 55 17.23 3.67 -3.54
CA LEU A 55 17.57 4.56 -2.44
C LEU A 55 18.98 4.29 -1.90
N LEU A 56 19.35 3.01 -1.70
CA LEU A 56 20.68 2.61 -1.23
C LEU A 56 21.77 2.99 -2.24
N GLU A 57 21.53 2.78 -3.53
CA GLU A 57 22.48 3.16 -4.59
C GLU A 57 22.71 4.68 -4.66
N ARG A 58 21.69 5.47 -4.32
CA ARG A 58 21.76 6.94 -4.32
C ARG A 58 22.33 7.51 -3.02
N HIS A 59 22.33 6.72 -1.95
CA HIS A 59 22.82 7.09 -0.62
C HIS A 59 23.64 5.93 -0.01
N PRO A 60 24.83 5.63 -0.60
CA PRO A 60 25.69 4.54 -0.15
C PRO A 60 26.29 4.78 1.24
#